data_AF-A0A9D8GQM5-F1
#
_entry.id   AF-A0A9D8GQM5-F1
#
_cell.length_a   1.000
_cell.length_b   1.000
_cell.length_c   1.000
_cell.angle_alpha   90.00
_cell.angle_beta   90.00
_cell.angle_gamma   90.00
#
_symmetry.space_group_name_H-M   'P 1'
#
loop_
_entity.id
_entity.type
_entity.pdbx_description
1 polymer ?
#
loop_
_entity_poly.entity_id
_entity_poly.type
_entity_poly.pdbx_seq_one_letter_code
_entity_poly.pdbx_strand_id
1 'polypeptide(L)'
;MKPIISRAEVALDYPDKTYMGIFEHESRYAVDATAEAFIIKFEHHGAERKTVDIHVAHMLFAHILEDLAELMQRQPPMDEMHADAILESLAKLKGALSHAHAKKAKRRA
;
A
#
# COMPACT_ATOMS: atom_id res chain seq x y z
N MET A 1 -7.39 12.93 1.09
CA MET A 1 -7.30 11.70 0.26
C MET A 1 -7.00 12.09 -1.18
N LYS A 2 -6.23 11.27 -1.91
CA LYS A 2 -5.81 11.49 -3.31
C LYS A 2 -6.72 10.69 -4.26
N PRO A 3 -6.95 11.13 -5.51
CA PRO A 3 -7.69 10.32 -6.48
C PRO A 3 -6.93 9.03 -6.81
N ILE A 4 -7.66 7.94 -7.07
CA ILE A 4 -7.08 6.71 -7.64
C ILE A 4 -6.96 6.92 -9.15
N ILE A 5 -5.77 6.64 -9.70
CA ILE A 5 -5.49 6.86 -11.14
C ILE A 5 -5.73 5.60 -11.96
N SER A 6 -5.62 4.42 -11.34
CA SER A 6 -5.87 3.13 -11.97
C SER A 6 -7.04 2.43 -11.27
N ARG A 7 -6.75 1.39 -10.48
CA ARG A 7 -7.73 0.52 -9.84
C ARG A 7 -7.14 -0.08 -8.58
N ALA A 8 -7.98 -0.21 -7.55
CA ALA A 8 -7.75 -1.10 -6.42
C ALA A 8 -8.95 -2.03 -6.28
N GLU A 9 -8.67 -3.29 -5.96
CA GLU A 9 -9.69 -4.29 -5.69
C GLU A 9 -9.42 -4.91 -4.33
N VAL A 10 -10.47 -5.04 -3.53
CA VAL A 10 -10.41 -5.61 -2.18
C VAL A 10 -11.48 -6.68 -2.09
N ALA A 11 -11.06 -7.89 -1.73
CA ALA A 11 -11.95 -8.99 -1.41
C ALA A 11 -11.77 -9.39 0.05
N LEU A 12 -12.89 -9.70 0.71
CA LEU A 12 -12.95 -10.29 2.05
C LEU A 12 -13.86 -11.51 1.97
N ASP A 13 -13.23 -12.68 2.04
CA ASP A 13 -13.89 -13.97 1.94
C ASP A 13 -14.09 -14.58 3.33
N TYR A 14 -15.32 -14.99 3.59
CA TYR A 14 -15.72 -15.88 4.67
C TYR A 14 -16.22 -17.20 4.06
N PRO A 15 -16.31 -18.29 4.84
CA PRO A 15 -16.75 -19.59 4.30
C PRO A 15 -18.11 -19.57 3.57
N ASP A 16 -19.01 -18.66 3.95
CA ASP A 16 -20.38 -18.54 3.44
C ASP A 16 -20.68 -17.23 2.70
N LYS A 17 -19.72 -16.30 2.64
CA LYS A 17 -19.95 -14.96 2.06
C LYS A 17 -18.66 -14.31 1.58
N THR A 18 -18.74 -13.64 0.43
CA THR A 18 -17.67 -12.83 -0.14
C THR A 18 -18.11 -11.38 -0.23
N TYR A 19 -17.29 -10.48 0.30
CA TYR A 19 -17.43 -9.03 0.08
C TYR A 19 -16.33 -8.57 -0.85
N MET A 20 -16.70 -7.94 -1.96
CA MET A 20 -15.75 -7.43 -2.94
C MET A 20 -16.03 -5.97 -3.24
N GLY A 21 -14.96 -5.17 -3.33
CA GLY A 21 -15.01 -3.75 -3.63
C GLY A 21 -13.97 -3.39 -4.66
N ILE A 22 -14.42 -2.82 -5.79
CA ILE A 22 -13.57 -2.18 -6.78
C ILE A 22 -13.61 -0.66 -6.55
N PHE A 23 -12.43 -0.05 -6.57
CA PHE A 23 -12.18 1.38 -6.42
C PHE A 23 -11.39 1.89 -7.63
N GLU A 24 -12.00 2.73 -8.46
CA GLU A 24 -11.42 3.28 -9.70
C GLU A 24 -11.41 4.82 -9.67
N HIS A 25 -11.48 5.51 -10.82
CA HIS A 25 -11.21 6.95 -10.95
C HIS A 25 -12.09 7.88 -10.09
N GLU A 26 -13.31 7.48 -9.73
CA GLU A 26 -14.19 8.25 -8.82
C GLU A 26 -13.87 8.01 -7.34
N SER A 27 -12.97 7.08 -7.06
CA SER A 27 -12.58 6.69 -5.72
C SER A 27 -11.31 7.42 -5.30
N ARG A 28 -11.07 7.44 -3.99
CA ARG A 28 -9.94 8.11 -3.36
C ARG A 28 -9.19 7.15 -2.48
N TYR A 29 -7.89 7.39 -2.32
CA TYR A 29 -7.06 6.68 -1.37
C TYR A 29 -6.35 7.62 -0.39
N ALA A 30 -5.97 7.10 0.77
CA ALA A 30 -5.06 7.76 1.69
C ALA A 30 -4.13 6.75 2.34
N VAL A 31 -2.96 7.24 2.75
CA VAL A 31 -2.01 6.50 3.57
C VAL A 31 -1.78 7.31 4.84
N ASP A 32 -1.88 6.64 5.98
CA ASP A 32 -1.58 7.17 7.31
C ASP A 32 -0.70 6.16 8.06
N ALA A 33 -0.23 6.52 9.25
CA ALA A 33 0.55 5.63 10.10
C ALA A 33 0.25 5.84 11.58
N THR A 34 0.34 4.77 12.33
CA THR A 34 0.37 4.78 13.81
C THR A 34 1.80 4.51 14.28
N ALA A 35 1.99 4.34 15.59
CA ALA A 35 3.28 3.90 16.12
C ALA A 35 3.69 2.49 15.63
N GLU A 36 2.73 1.65 15.22
CA GLU A 36 2.94 0.22 15.00
C GLU A 36 2.56 -0.27 13.59
N ALA A 37 1.78 0.52 12.84
CA ALA A 37 1.21 0.07 11.56
C ALA A 37 1.07 1.21 10.54
N PHE A 38 1.16 0.84 9.26
CA PHE A 38 0.64 1.63 8.16
C PHE A 38 -0.87 1.44 8.02
N ILE A 39 -1.57 2.50 7.63
CA ILE A 39 -3.00 2.48 7.34
C ILE A 39 -3.20 2.86 5.88
N ILE A 40 -3.84 1.99 5.10
CA ILE A 40 -4.22 2.25 3.71
C ILE A 40 -5.74 2.33 3.65
N LYS A 41 -6.26 3.45 3.17
CA LYS A 41 -7.71 3.70 3.07
C LYS A 41 -8.13 3.85 1.63
N PHE A 42 -9.24 3.23 1.27
CA PHE A 42 -9.95 3.44 0.00
C PHE A 42 -11.37 3.91 0.29
N GLU A 43 -11.84 4.92 -0.45
CA GLU A 43 -13.19 5.45 -0.31
C GLU A 43 -13.81 5.76 -1.67
N HIS A 44 -15.08 5.37 -1.83
CA HIS A 44 -15.93 5.72 -2.95
C HIS A 44 -17.20 6.41 -2.42
N HIS A 45 -17.49 7.61 -2.89
CA HIS A 45 -18.59 8.46 -2.40
C HIS A 45 -19.79 8.55 -3.38
N GLY A 46 -19.88 7.65 -4.36
CA GLY A 46 -21.02 7.58 -5.26
C GLY A 46 -22.28 7.03 -4.58
N ALA A 47 -23.28 6.67 -5.39
CA ALA A 47 -24.56 6.16 -4.90
C ALA A 47 -24.42 4.94 -3.96
N GLU A 48 -23.43 4.08 -4.24
CA GLU A 48 -23.05 2.98 -3.37
C GLU A 48 -21.77 3.30 -2.62
N ARG A 49 -21.90 3.95 -1.46
CA ARG A 49 -20.75 4.31 -0.64
C ARG A 49 -19.99 3.06 -0.19
N LYS A 50 -18.68 3.03 -0.45
CA LYS A 50 -17.77 1.96 -0.04
C LYS A 50 -16.54 2.55 0.63
N THR A 51 -16.11 1.94 1.73
CA THR A 51 -14.87 2.31 2.42
C THR A 51 -14.15 1.04 2.85
N VAL A 52 -12.83 1.01 2.65
CA VAL A 52 -11.95 -0.04 3.15
C VAL A 52 -10.79 0.62 3.89
N ASP A 53 -10.54 0.17 5.11
CA ASP A 53 -9.39 0.57 5.92
C ASP A 53 -8.54 -0.67 6.23
N ILE A 54 -7.30 -0.69 5.73
CA ILE A 54 -6.34 -1.80 5.91
C ILE A 54 -5.25 -1.32 6.85
N HIS A 55 -5.10 -2.00 7.99
CA HIS A 55 -4.05 -1.75 8.96
C HIS A 55 -3.00 -2.86 8.86
N VAL A 56 -1.77 -2.52 8.52
CA VAL A 56 -0.67 -3.48 8.36
C VAL A 56 0.47 -3.10 9.29
N ALA A 57 0.76 -3.98 10.25
CA ALA A 57 1.90 -3.80 11.17
C ALA A 57 3.21 -3.64 10.40
N HIS A 58 4.12 -2.78 10.87
CA HIS A 58 5.34 -2.43 10.14
C HIS A 58 6.20 -3.66 9.78
N MET A 59 6.33 -4.62 10.70
CA MET A 59 7.10 -5.85 10.45
C MET A 59 6.42 -6.78 9.44
N LEU A 60 5.09 -6.90 9.50
CA LEU A 60 4.34 -7.67 8.50
C LEU A 60 4.49 -7.02 7.12
N PHE A 61 4.41 -5.69 7.03
CA PHE A 61 4.61 -4.99 5.77
C PHE A 61 6.01 -5.21 5.20
N ALA A 62 7.04 -5.25 6.04
CA ALA A 62 8.41 -5.56 5.61
C ALA A 62 8.51 -6.97 5.02
N HIS A 63 7.95 -7.99 5.70
CA HIS A 63 7.94 -9.37 5.16
C HIS A 63 7.14 -9.47 3.86
N ILE A 64 6.01 -8.78 3.73
CA ILE A 64 5.25 -8.73 2.47
C ILE A 64 6.12 -8.18 1.33
N LEU A 65 6.93 -7.15 1.57
CA LEU A 65 7.85 -6.62 0.55
C LEU A 65 8.94 -7.63 0.17
N GLU A 66 9.45 -8.42 1.12
CA GLU A 66 10.42 -9.49 0.87
C GLU A 66 9.79 -10.60 0.02
N ASP A 67 8.60 -11.08 0.40
CA ASP A 67 7.86 -12.10 -0.34
C ASP A 67 7.52 -11.64 -1.77
N LEU A 68 7.14 -10.36 -1.94
CA LEU A 68 6.94 -9.76 -3.26
C LEU A 68 8.24 -9.75 -4.08
N ALA A 69 9.38 -9.44 -3.47
CA ALA A 69 10.67 -9.46 -4.15
C ALA A 69 11.06 -10.89 -4.59
N GLU A 70 10.80 -11.91 -3.77
CA GLU A 70 10.99 -13.31 -4.15
C GLU A 70 10.06 -13.73 -5.28
N LEU A 71 8.78 -13.32 -5.22
CA LEU A 71 7.80 -13.62 -6.26
C LEU A 71 8.22 -13.04 -7.61
N MET A 72 8.75 -11.81 -7.65
CA MET A 72 9.23 -11.17 -8.87
C MET A 72 10.41 -11.89 -9.53
N GLN A 73 11.18 -12.68 -8.78
CA GLN A 73 12.25 -13.51 -9.36
C GLN A 73 11.72 -14.74 -10.10
N ARG A 74 10.46 -15.14 -9.82
CA ARG A 74 9.84 -16.36 -10.37
C ARG A 74 8.79 -16.07 -11.44
N GLN A 75 8.26 -14.86 -11.49
CA GLN A 75 7.26 -14.44 -12.45
C GLN A 75 7.90 -13.98 -13.77
N PRO A 76 7.15 -14.00 -14.89
CA PRO A 76 7.57 -13.30 -16.10
C PRO A 76 7.90 -11.83 -15.80
N PRO A 77 8.87 -11.23 -16.51
CA PRO A 77 9.20 -9.83 -16.31
C PRO A 77 7.98 -8.93 -16.44
N MET A 78 7.85 -8.00 -15.50
CA MET A 78 6.88 -6.92 -15.56
C MET A 78 7.22 -5.98 -16.73
N ASP A 79 6.19 -5.34 -17.30
CA ASP A 79 6.37 -4.24 -18.24
C ASP A 79 7.29 -3.14 -17.67
N GLU A 80 8.17 -2.60 -18.52
CA GLU A 80 9.23 -1.66 -18.13
C GLU A 80 8.67 -0.40 -17.47
N MET A 81 7.58 0.15 -18.01
CA MET A 81 6.95 1.37 -17.46
C MET A 81 6.42 1.12 -16.04
N HIS A 82 5.82 -0.04 -15.78
CA HIS A 82 5.33 -0.39 -14.45
C HIS A 82 6.48 -0.63 -13.47
N ALA A 83 7.54 -1.32 -13.92
CA ALA A 83 8.72 -1.57 -13.11
C ALA A 83 9.40 -0.26 -12.69
N ASP A 84 9.61 0.67 -13.62
CA ASP A 84 10.24 1.97 -13.36
C ASP A 84 9.44 2.80 -12.34
N ALA A 85 8.11 2.85 -12.49
CA ALA A 85 7.24 3.58 -11.56
C ALA A 85 7.34 3.03 -10.12
N ILE A 86 7.42 1.70 -9.97
CA ILE A 86 7.60 1.06 -8.66
C ILE A 86 9.00 1.34 -8.11
N LEU A 87 10.04 1.17 -8.92
CA LEU A 87 11.44 1.39 -8.49
C LEU A 87 11.67 2.84 -8.03
N GLU A 88 11.16 3.84 -8.76
CA GLU A 88 11.27 5.24 -8.37
C GLU A 88 10.56 5.51 -7.04
N SER A 89 9.38 4.89 -6.85
CA SER A 89 8.60 5.03 -5.62
C SER A 89 9.29 4.36 -4.42
N LEU A 90 9.89 3.18 -4.60
CA LEU A 90 10.67 2.49 -3.58
C LEU A 90 11.92 3.29 -3.19
N ALA A 91 12.60 3.93 -4.15
CA ALA A 91 13.73 4.80 -3.88
C ALA A 91 13.34 5.99 -2.99
N LYS A 92 12.19 6.63 -3.27
CA LYS A 92 11.64 7.71 -2.43
C LYS A 92 11.31 7.22 -1.02
N LEU A 93 10.68 6.05 -0.89
CA LEU A 93 10.35 5.46 0.41
C LEU A 93 11.62 5.12 1.22
N LYS A 94 12.63 4.50 0.60
CA LYS A 94 13.93 4.21 1.22
C LYS A 94 14.61 5.47 1.73
N GLY A 95 14.58 6.54 0.93
CA GLY A 95 15.08 7.85 1.32
C GLY A 95 14.39 8.38 2.57
N ALA A 96 13.05 8.38 2.58
CA ALA A 96 12.27 8.86 3.72
C ALA A 96 12.53 8.05 5.02
N LEU A 97 12.61 6.71 4.92
CA LEU A 97 12.88 5.83 6.06
C LEU A 97 14.29 6.08 6.64
N SER A 98 15.30 6.24 5.79
CA SER A 98 16.67 6.57 6.21
C SER A 98 16.72 7.88 6.99
N HIS A 99 16.03 8.91 6.51
CA HIS A 99 15.94 10.21 7.19
C HIS A 99 15.21 10.11 8.53
N ALA A 100 14.09 9.37 8.59
CA ALA A 100 13.34 9.16 9.82
C ALA A 100 14.18 8.44 10.88
N HIS A 101 14.94 7.43 10.47
CA HIS A 101 15.86 6.69 11.35
C HIS A 101 16.95 7.60 11.93
N ALA A 102 17.62 8.38 11.09
CA ALA A 102 18.66 9.34 11.52
C ALA A 102 18.11 10.39 12.51
N LYS A 103 16.90 10.91 12.25
CA LYS A 103 16.22 11.86 13.16
C LYS A 103 15.92 11.23 14.53
N LYS A 104 15.54 9.95 14.58
CA LYS A 104 15.29 9.22 15.83
C LYS A 104 16.60 9.00 16.62
N ALA A 105 17.69 8.68 15.94
CA ALA A 105 19.01 8.52 16.56
C ALA A 105 19.49 9.84 17.21
N LYS A 106 19.39 10.97 16.51
CA LYS A 106 19.79 12.28 17.02
C LYS A 106 18.96 12.75 18.24
N ARG A 107 17.71 12.31 18.37
CA ARG A 107 16.86 12.62 19.54
C ARG A 107 17.18 11.80 20.79
N ARG A 108 17.99 10.75 20.65
CA ARG A 108 18.39 9.84 21.74
C ARG A 108 19.80 10.11 22.27
N ALA A 109 20.58 10.95 21.59
CA ALA A 109 21.90 11.41 21.99
C ALA A 109 21.78 12.78 22.67
#